data_AF-A0A815JRS2-F1
#
_entry.id   AF-A0A815JRS2-F1
#
_cell.length_a   1.000
_cell.length_b   1.000
_cell.length_c   1.000
_cell.angle_alpha   90.00
_cell.angle_beta   90.00
_cell.angle_gamma   90.00
#
_symmetry.space_group_name_H-M   'P 1'
#
loop_
_entity.id
_entity.type
_entity.pdbx_description
1 polymer ?
#
loop_
_entity_poly.entity_id
_entity_poly.type
_entity_poly.pdbx_seq_one_letter_code
_entity_poly.pdbx_strand_id
1 'polypeptide(L)'
;MSGLKSTAAMLSRRRMTQNYLVIWVDGKIDENNDDCRNTLVQLRAVISDVNVCTTPEQCVEFLNEIDDGKAFIISSGARGQTLVNDIHGIPKVDAIYIFCDNKECHESWSKDWSKIRGVFTSIKSICESLKKVAHECDHDSIPMSFVPKQIVEEGAIGSDKNNLDRLPPSYMYSIIFKDIILEINDDDSKSMDTLVKFCQKQNISETQINEFKCEYHSKSAFWWYTKEIFLYGMLNRGLRSLDMETMCKLGFFIRSLHLQLKQLHQEQSASFQTAFTVYRGQGLSQPDFQNLFDSKGGLLSFNNFLSTSKTPFTYFVSLSVYMNI
;
A
#
# COMPACT_ATOMS: atom_id res chain seq x y z
N MET A 1 -11.15 36.11 -8.82
CA MET A 1 -11.34 35.22 -7.65
C MET A 1 -12.40 34.15 -7.92
N SER A 2 -12.18 33.26 -8.89
CA SER A 2 -13.08 32.13 -9.17
C SER A 2 -12.37 30.84 -9.62
N GLY A 3 -11.03 30.83 -9.72
CA GLY A 3 -10.26 29.67 -10.18
C GLY A 3 -9.81 28.70 -9.09
N LEU A 4 -9.76 29.11 -7.81
CA LEU A 4 -9.16 28.32 -6.72
C LEU A 4 -10.13 27.33 -6.03
N LYS A 5 -11.45 27.46 -6.24
CA LYS A 5 -12.43 26.53 -5.66
C LYS A 5 -12.66 25.27 -6.50
N SER A 6 -12.18 25.25 -7.75
CA SER A 6 -12.43 24.15 -8.69
C SER A 6 -11.54 22.92 -8.43
N THR A 7 -10.30 23.12 -8.00
CA THR A 7 -9.34 22.03 -7.71
C THR A 7 -9.63 21.29 -6.41
N ALA A 8 -9.99 22.01 -5.33
CA ALA A 8 -10.37 21.39 -4.05
C ALA A 8 -11.61 20.48 -4.17
N ALA A 9 -12.61 20.89 -4.97
CA ALA A 9 -13.80 20.06 -5.23
C ALA A 9 -13.50 18.86 -6.14
N MET A 10 -12.41 18.89 -6.93
CA MET A 10 -11.98 17.77 -7.77
C MET A 10 -11.21 16.70 -6.97
N LEU A 11 -10.57 17.09 -5.87
CA LEU A 11 -9.86 16.20 -4.94
C LEU A 11 -10.85 15.44 -4.04
N SER A 12 -11.98 16.04 -3.67
CA SER A 12 -13.00 15.45 -2.78
C SER A 12 -13.75 14.22 -3.32
N ARG A 13 -13.43 13.74 -4.54
CA ARG A 13 -13.98 12.49 -5.12
C ARG A 13 -12.92 11.44 -5.47
N ARG A 14 -11.63 11.72 -5.23
CA ARG A 14 -10.52 10.83 -5.62
C ARG A 14 -10.12 9.98 -4.43
N ARG A 15 -10.06 8.66 -4.61
CA ARG A 15 -9.61 7.73 -3.57
C ARG A 15 -8.13 7.45 -3.77
N MET A 16 -7.37 7.51 -2.69
CA MET A 16 -5.98 7.07 -2.70
C MET A 16 -5.94 5.60 -3.13
N THR A 17 -5.09 5.27 -4.09
CA THR A 17 -4.98 3.90 -4.61
C THR A 17 -3.95 3.07 -3.86
N GLN A 18 -3.05 3.73 -3.14
CA GLN A 18 -1.98 3.16 -2.33
C GLN A 18 -2.05 3.70 -0.88
N ASN A 19 -1.20 3.20 0.03
CA ASN A 19 -1.18 3.70 1.41
C ASN A 19 -0.40 5.01 1.58
N TYR A 20 0.08 5.57 0.46
CA TYR A 20 0.89 6.75 0.43
C TYR A 20 0.62 7.59 -0.81
N LEU A 21 0.97 8.86 -0.72
CA LEU A 21 1.02 9.77 -1.85
C LEU A 21 2.35 10.52 -1.86
N VAL A 22 2.69 11.09 -3.02
CA VAL A 22 3.82 12.01 -3.16
C VAL A 22 3.29 13.43 -3.28
N ILE A 23 3.86 14.36 -2.53
CA ILE A 23 3.66 15.80 -2.73
C ILE A 23 4.97 16.40 -3.22
N TRP A 24 4.98 16.91 -4.45
CA TRP A 24 6.11 17.65 -4.99
C TRP A 24 5.90 19.15 -4.78
N VAL A 25 6.77 19.74 -3.95
CA VAL A 25 6.75 21.15 -3.55
C VAL A 25 7.86 21.92 -4.25
N ASP A 26 7.51 22.69 -5.27
CA ASP A 26 8.44 23.62 -5.89
C ASP A 26 7.71 24.87 -6.43
N GLY A 27 8.24 26.04 -6.08
CA GLY A 27 7.67 27.34 -6.46
C GLY A 27 7.88 27.72 -7.93
N LYS A 28 8.70 26.96 -8.66
CA LYS A 28 8.93 27.14 -10.10
C LYS A 28 8.25 26.08 -10.97
N ILE A 29 7.33 25.29 -10.41
CA ILE A 29 6.63 24.27 -11.20
C ILE A 29 5.75 24.95 -12.24
N ASP A 30 6.11 24.71 -13.50
CA ASP A 30 5.27 24.95 -14.66
C ASP A 30 5.00 23.58 -15.30
N GLU A 31 3.75 23.12 -15.24
CA GLU A 31 3.34 21.83 -15.83
C GLU A 31 3.50 21.82 -17.37
N ASN A 32 3.71 22.97 -18.01
CA ASN A 32 4.01 23.06 -19.44
C ASN A 32 5.50 22.91 -19.76
N ASN A 33 6.38 22.91 -18.76
CA ASN A 33 7.81 22.67 -18.94
C ASN A 33 8.08 21.17 -19.15
N ASP A 34 8.78 20.82 -20.21
CA ASP A 34 9.13 19.44 -20.57
C ASP A 34 9.87 18.70 -19.45
N ASP A 35 10.75 19.38 -18.71
CA ASP A 35 11.49 18.77 -17.59
C ASP A 35 10.56 18.43 -16.41
N CYS A 36 9.59 19.32 -16.14
CA CYS A 36 8.57 19.08 -15.12
C CYS A 36 7.66 17.92 -15.52
N ARG A 37 7.24 17.87 -16.79
CA ARG A 37 6.43 16.77 -17.32
C ARG A 37 7.17 15.44 -17.26
N ASN A 38 8.44 15.41 -17.64
CA ASN A 38 9.26 14.21 -17.59
C ASN A 38 9.45 13.71 -16.15
N THR A 39 9.68 14.62 -15.19
CA THR A 39 9.77 14.30 -13.76
C THR A 39 8.46 13.71 -13.24
N LEU A 40 7.31 14.31 -13.58
CA LEU A 40 5.99 13.81 -13.20
C LEU A 40 5.70 12.43 -13.81
N VAL A 41 6.08 12.18 -15.06
CA VAL A 41 5.92 10.87 -15.71
C VAL A 41 6.73 9.81 -14.96
N GLN A 42 7.98 10.11 -14.59
CA GLN A 42 8.83 9.17 -13.85
C GLN A 42 8.30 8.90 -12.44
N LEU A 43 7.77 9.90 -11.74
CA LEU A 43 7.14 9.72 -10.44
C LEU A 43 5.85 8.90 -10.53
N ARG A 44 4.97 9.23 -11.49
CA ARG A 44 3.69 8.53 -11.71
C ARG A 44 3.84 7.09 -12.17
N ALA A 45 4.98 6.75 -12.76
CA ALA A 45 5.32 5.36 -13.07
C ALA A 45 5.58 4.51 -11.81
N VAL A 46 5.95 5.14 -10.70
CA VAL A 46 6.25 4.46 -9.41
C VAL A 46 5.08 4.57 -8.43
N ILE A 47 4.52 5.77 -8.29
CA ILE A 47 3.44 6.09 -7.34
C ILE A 47 2.35 6.78 -8.12
N SER A 48 1.13 6.23 -8.14
CA SER A 48 0.01 6.79 -8.90
C SER A 48 -0.41 8.17 -8.38
N ASP A 49 -0.44 8.33 -7.06
CA ASP A 49 -0.94 9.54 -6.40
C ASP A 49 0.18 10.56 -6.17
N VAL A 50 0.48 11.36 -7.21
CA VAL A 50 1.43 12.48 -7.16
C VAL A 50 0.70 13.81 -7.26
N ASN A 51 0.77 14.61 -6.20
CA ASN A 51 0.27 15.98 -6.14
C ASN A 51 1.40 16.99 -6.26
N VAL A 52 1.10 18.13 -6.85
CA VAL A 52 2.03 19.24 -7.02
C VAL A 52 1.52 20.42 -6.21
N CYS A 53 2.40 21.09 -5.48
CA CYS A 53 2.10 22.35 -4.82
C CYS A 53 3.23 23.36 -5.02
N THR A 54 2.85 24.64 -5.12
CA THR A 54 3.80 25.74 -5.33
C THR A 54 4.19 26.44 -4.03
N THR A 55 3.44 26.21 -2.94
CA THR A 55 3.68 26.84 -1.64
C THR A 55 3.64 25.84 -0.47
N PRO A 56 4.34 26.11 0.64
CA PRO A 56 4.26 25.30 1.85
C PRO A 56 2.84 25.18 2.42
N GLU A 57 2.04 26.23 2.33
CA GLU A 57 0.66 26.25 2.84
C GLU A 57 -0.21 25.26 2.09
N GLN A 58 -0.09 25.22 0.75
CA GLN A 58 -0.77 24.22 -0.08
C GLN A 58 -0.33 22.79 0.29
N CYS A 59 0.95 22.57 0.58
CA CYS A 59 1.43 21.27 1.04
C CYS A 59 0.75 20.85 2.35
N VAL A 60 0.60 21.78 3.31
CA VAL A 60 -0.08 21.50 4.58
C VAL A 60 -1.58 21.24 4.37
N GLU A 61 -2.24 21.97 3.47
CA GLU A 61 -3.64 21.71 3.09
C GLU A 61 -3.81 20.27 2.56
N PHE A 62 -2.95 19.84 1.62
CA PHE A 62 -2.97 18.47 1.12
C PHE A 62 -2.75 17.44 2.22
N LEU A 63 -1.81 17.69 3.14
CA LEU A 63 -1.56 16.80 4.28
C LEU A 63 -2.78 16.68 5.21
N ASN A 64 -3.55 17.76 5.36
CA ASN A 64 -4.76 17.75 6.17
C ASN A 64 -5.88 16.93 5.53
N GLU A 65 -5.98 16.90 4.20
CA GLU A 65 -6.97 16.11 3.44
C GLU A 65 -6.72 14.59 3.43
N ILE A 66 -5.54 14.13 3.84
CA ILE A 66 -5.23 12.69 3.90
C ILE A 66 -5.97 12.06 5.10
N ASP A 67 -7.01 11.27 4.85
CA ASP A 67 -7.73 10.56 5.92
C ASP A 67 -6.87 9.44 6.54
N ASP A 68 -6.39 8.51 5.70
CA ASP A 68 -5.56 7.38 6.08
C ASP A 68 -4.41 7.21 5.07
N GLY A 69 -3.20 7.02 5.59
CA GLY A 69 -1.98 6.90 4.80
C GLY A 69 -0.85 7.85 5.21
N LYS A 70 0.25 7.76 4.46
CA LYS A 70 1.47 8.56 4.64
C LYS A 70 1.74 9.46 3.44
N ALA A 71 2.49 10.52 3.65
CA ALA A 71 2.94 11.41 2.58
C ALA A 71 4.46 11.36 2.47
N PHE A 72 4.93 11.26 1.23
CA PHE A 72 6.31 11.48 0.85
C PHE A 72 6.44 12.84 0.20
N ILE A 73 7.38 13.64 0.67
CA ILE A 73 7.51 15.03 0.24
C ILE A 73 8.77 15.17 -0.59
N ILE A 74 8.66 15.73 -1.79
CA ILE A 74 9.81 16.11 -2.62
C ILE A 74 9.87 17.63 -2.61
N SER A 75 11.00 18.22 -2.25
CA SER A 75 11.16 19.67 -2.21
C SER A 75 12.42 20.12 -2.95
N SER A 76 12.36 21.28 -3.59
CA SER A 76 13.55 21.87 -4.19
C SER A 76 14.53 22.37 -3.12
N GLY A 77 15.84 22.28 -3.41
CA GLY A 77 16.89 22.72 -2.46
C GLY A 77 16.70 24.14 -1.93
N ALA A 78 16.30 25.09 -2.79
CA ALA A 78 16.13 26.50 -2.43
C ALA A 78 14.99 26.75 -1.42
N ARG A 79 13.99 25.87 -1.32
CA ARG A 79 12.83 26.02 -0.42
C ARG A 79 12.74 24.93 0.64
N GLY A 80 13.54 23.87 0.51
CA GLY A 80 13.53 22.72 1.40
C GLY A 80 13.76 23.09 2.87
N GLN A 81 14.66 24.03 3.15
CA GLN A 81 14.99 24.37 4.54
C GLN A 81 13.81 25.02 5.27
N THR A 82 13.08 25.95 4.65
CA THR A 82 11.87 26.54 5.25
C THR A 82 10.76 25.51 5.35
N LEU A 83 10.48 24.79 4.26
CA LEU A 83 9.39 23.81 4.22
C LEU A 83 9.57 22.70 5.28
N VAL A 84 10.78 22.18 5.45
CA VAL A 84 11.06 21.10 6.40
C VAL A 84 10.73 21.53 7.83
N ASN A 85 11.02 22.78 8.21
CA ASN A 85 10.65 23.29 9.54
C ASN A 85 9.14 23.19 9.79
N ASP A 86 8.33 23.48 8.78
CA ASP A 86 6.87 23.53 8.91
C ASP A 86 6.23 22.13 8.94
N ILE A 87 6.79 21.18 8.19
CA ILE A 87 6.13 19.88 7.96
C ILE A 87 6.76 18.70 8.71
N HIS A 88 8.00 18.83 9.22
CA HIS A 88 8.71 17.72 9.84
C HIS A 88 7.95 17.12 11.03
N GLY A 89 7.31 17.96 11.84
CA GLY A 89 6.53 17.52 13.01
C GLY A 89 5.23 16.79 12.66
N ILE A 90 4.76 16.85 11.41
CA ILE A 90 3.46 16.28 11.01
C ILE A 90 3.56 14.75 10.96
N PRO A 91 2.76 13.98 11.73
CA PRO A 91 2.85 12.51 11.76
C PRO A 91 2.54 11.81 10.44
N LYS A 92 1.77 12.46 9.56
CA LYS A 92 1.44 11.97 8.21
C LYS A 92 2.65 12.03 7.26
N VAL A 93 3.63 12.90 7.52
CA VAL A 93 4.87 12.97 6.73
C VAL A 93 5.82 11.88 7.19
N ASP A 94 6.11 10.93 6.30
CA ASP A 94 6.99 9.79 6.58
C ASP A 94 8.43 10.06 6.12
N ALA A 95 8.58 10.57 4.90
CA ALA A 95 9.88 10.83 4.29
C ALA A 95 9.89 12.14 3.51
N ILE A 96 11.03 12.82 3.55
CA ILE A 96 11.30 14.05 2.80
C ILE A 96 12.53 13.84 1.92
N TYR A 97 12.43 14.24 0.66
CA TYR A 97 13.47 14.16 -0.37
C TYR A 97 13.80 15.57 -0.84
N ILE A 98 15.08 15.94 -0.83
CA ILE A 98 15.53 17.22 -1.37
C ILE A 98 16.03 16.97 -2.79
N PHE A 99 15.38 17.59 -3.78
CA PHE A 99 15.76 17.49 -5.19
C PHE A 99 16.44 18.79 -5.65
N CYS A 100 17.74 18.72 -5.94
CA CYS A 100 18.51 19.88 -6.39
C CYS A 100 19.80 19.49 -7.11
N ASP A 101 20.28 20.36 -7.99
CA ASP A 101 21.55 20.15 -8.73
C ASP A 101 22.77 20.30 -7.82
N ASN A 102 22.71 21.20 -6.83
CA ASN A 102 23.81 21.48 -5.91
C ASN A 102 23.66 20.71 -4.59
N LYS A 103 24.06 19.44 -4.61
CA LYS A 103 23.96 18.53 -3.47
C LYS A 103 24.69 19.04 -2.22
N GLU A 104 25.92 19.53 -2.38
CA GLU A 104 26.82 19.94 -1.29
C GLU A 104 26.23 21.07 -0.44
N CYS A 105 25.52 22.01 -1.09
CA CYS A 105 24.90 23.15 -0.41
C CYS A 105 23.79 22.71 0.57
N HIS A 106 23.12 21.57 0.32
CA HIS A 106 21.97 21.14 1.10
C HIS A 106 22.21 19.88 1.97
N GLU A 107 23.36 19.21 1.82
CA GLU A 107 23.70 18.04 2.63
C GLU A 107 24.00 18.34 4.10
N SER A 108 24.51 19.53 4.40
CA SER A 108 24.92 19.89 5.76
C SER A 108 23.72 20.01 6.70
N TRP A 109 22.74 20.84 6.35
CA TRP A 109 21.54 21.06 7.17
C TRP A 109 20.53 19.91 7.10
N SER A 110 20.52 19.13 6.02
CA SER A 110 19.55 18.04 5.88
C SER A 110 19.78 16.89 6.87
N LYS A 111 21.03 16.70 7.33
CA LYS A 111 21.40 15.69 8.33
C LYS A 111 20.81 15.95 9.71
N ASP A 112 20.42 17.18 10.00
CA ASP A 112 19.82 17.57 11.28
C ASP A 112 18.37 17.08 11.41
N TRP A 113 17.76 16.59 10.32
CA TRP A 113 16.35 16.22 10.27
C TRP A 113 16.15 14.72 10.02
N SER A 114 15.56 14.03 11.00
CA SER A 114 15.40 12.57 10.96
C SER A 114 14.51 12.02 9.83
N LYS A 115 13.60 12.85 9.30
CA LYS A 115 12.70 12.47 8.19
C LYS A 115 13.28 12.75 6.81
N ILE A 116 14.41 13.45 6.70
CA ILE A 116 15.05 13.65 5.41
C ILE A 116 15.81 12.38 5.04
N ARG A 117 15.43 11.76 3.92
CA ARG A 117 16.07 10.55 3.41
C ARG A 117 17.33 10.84 2.61
N GLY A 118 17.46 12.05 2.07
CA GLY A 118 18.66 12.52 1.41
C GLY A 118 18.45 13.68 0.46
N VAL A 119 19.56 14.11 -0.12
CA VAL A 119 19.64 15.11 -1.18
C VAL A 119 20.00 14.41 -2.48
N PHE A 120 19.22 14.64 -3.52
CA PHE A 120 19.28 13.93 -4.79
C PHE A 120 19.38 14.92 -5.95
N THR A 121 20.25 14.60 -6.91
CA THR A 121 20.42 15.34 -8.16
C THR A 121 19.65 14.71 -9.33
N SER A 122 19.07 13.53 -9.12
CA SER A 122 18.30 12.81 -10.14
C SER A 122 16.98 12.30 -9.57
N ILE A 123 15.90 12.55 -10.30
CA ILE A 123 14.58 12.01 -9.97
C ILE A 123 14.57 10.48 -9.97
N LYS A 124 15.40 9.84 -10.81
CA LYS A 124 15.49 8.37 -10.88
C LYS A 124 15.92 7.78 -9.53
N SER A 125 16.89 8.39 -8.86
CA SER A 125 17.34 7.96 -7.53
C SER A 125 16.26 8.16 -6.46
N ILE A 126 15.48 9.23 -6.58
CA ILE A 126 14.30 9.43 -5.72
C ILE A 126 13.27 8.32 -5.99
N CYS A 127 12.97 8.01 -7.25
CA CYS A 127 12.05 6.94 -7.63
C CYS A 127 12.49 5.57 -7.07
N GLU A 128 13.78 5.22 -7.14
CA GLU A 128 14.32 3.98 -6.57
C GLU A 128 14.16 3.94 -5.05
N SER A 129 14.42 5.05 -4.36
CA SER A 129 14.20 5.15 -2.91
C SER A 129 12.72 5.09 -2.56
N LEU A 130 11.86 5.77 -3.33
CA LEU A 130 10.41 5.78 -3.14
C LEU A 130 9.85 4.37 -3.28
N LYS A 131 10.26 3.58 -4.30
CA LYS A 131 9.85 2.18 -4.45
C LYS A 131 10.09 1.36 -3.19
N LYS A 132 11.26 1.52 -2.59
CA LYS A 132 11.64 0.78 -1.39
C LYS A 132 10.77 1.17 -0.20
N VAL A 133 10.65 2.48 0.08
CA VAL A 133 9.86 2.98 1.22
C VAL A 133 8.37 2.71 1.03
N ALA A 134 7.85 2.86 -0.18
CA ALA A 134 6.48 2.51 -0.56
C ALA A 134 6.16 1.05 -0.23
N HIS A 135 7.04 0.13 -0.64
CA HIS A 135 6.87 -1.29 -0.37
C HIS A 135 6.94 -1.59 1.14
N GLU A 136 7.86 -0.96 1.88
CA GLU A 136 7.95 -1.07 3.34
C GLU A 136 6.66 -0.58 4.01
N CYS A 137 6.13 0.58 3.61
CA CYS A 137 4.86 1.12 4.11
C CYS A 137 3.69 0.16 3.87
N ASP A 138 3.56 -0.41 2.67
CA ASP A 138 2.49 -1.37 2.36
C ASP A 138 2.62 -2.65 3.19
N HIS A 139 3.86 -3.10 3.43
CA HIS A 139 4.16 -4.31 4.19
C HIS A 139 3.86 -4.17 5.69
N ASP A 140 4.20 -3.03 6.27
CA ASP A 140 4.00 -2.74 7.70
C ASP A 140 2.55 -2.39 8.02
N SER A 141 1.74 -2.07 7.01
CA SER A 141 0.34 -1.69 7.18
C SER A 141 -0.63 -2.88 7.23
N ILE A 142 -0.17 -4.14 7.18
CA ILE A 142 -1.08 -5.30 7.22
C ILE A 142 -1.80 -5.34 8.58
N PRO A 143 -3.16 -5.28 8.60
CA PRO A 143 -3.90 -5.34 9.85
C PRO A 143 -3.84 -6.75 10.41
N MET A 144 -3.68 -6.81 11.73
CA MET A 144 -3.68 -8.04 12.51
C MET A 144 -4.85 -8.03 13.48
N SER A 145 -5.55 -9.15 13.49
CA SER A 145 -6.61 -9.43 14.46
C SER A 145 -6.09 -10.47 15.44
N PHE A 146 -6.20 -10.16 16.73
CA PHE A 146 -5.72 -11.01 17.81
C PHE A 146 -6.89 -11.67 18.52
N VAL A 147 -6.86 -12.98 18.70
CA VAL A 147 -7.84 -13.73 19.47
C VAL A 147 -7.13 -14.36 20.67
N PRO A 148 -7.34 -13.85 21.89
CA PRO A 148 -6.69 -14.37 23.09
C PRO A 148 -6.95 -15.85 23.33
N LYS A 149 -5.97 -16.52 23.92
CA LYS A 149 -6.00 -17.95 24.22
C LYS A 149 -7.25 -18.38 25.02
N GLN A 150 -7.69 -17.54 25.97
CA GLN A 150 -8.86 -17.85 26.81
C GLN A 150 -10.12 -18.06 25.96
N ILE A 151 -10.30 -17.26 24.91
CA ILE A 151 -11.46 -17.38 24.00
C ILE A 151 -11.37 -18.67 23.18
N VAL A 152 -10.16 -19.03 22.75
CA VAL A 152 -9.91 -20.25 21.97
C VAL A 152 -10.18 -21.51 22.82
N GLU A 153 -9.76 -21.50 24.08
CA GLU A 153 -9.97 -22.62 25.01
C GLU A 153 -11.43 -22.72 25.49
N GLU A 154 -12.10 -21.60 25.75
CA GLU A 154 -13.53 -21.55 26.11
C GLU A 154 -14.44 -22.02 24.97
N GLY A 155 -14.08 -21.74 23.71
CA GLY A 155 -14.83 -22.22 22.54
C GLY A 155 -14.74 -23.74 22.32
N ALA A 156 -13.68 -24.39 22.83
CA ALA A 156 -13.49 -25.84 22.76
C ALA A 156 -14.24 -26.59 23.88
N ILE A 157 -14.56 -25.93 24.98
CA ILE A 157 -15.33 -26.46 26.11
C ILE A 157 -16.77 -25.95 25.95
N GLY A 158 -17.52 -26.60 25.06
CA GLY A 158 -18.83 -26.12 24.63
C GLY A 158 -19.81 -25.90 25.79
N SER A 159 -20.27 -24.65 25.96
CA SER A 159 -21.62 -24.37 26.46
C SER A 159 -22.13 -22.94 26.35
N ASP A 160 -21.33 -21.91 25.99
CA ASP A 160 -21.86 -20.55 25.85
C ASP A 160 -21.76 -19.98 24.43
N LYS A 161 -22.91 -19.95 23.74
CA LYS A 161 -23.09 -19.31 22.42
C LYS A 161 -22.89 -17.78 22.43
N ASN A 162 -22.66 -17.18 23.60
CA ASN A 162 -22.42 -15.74 23.77
C ASN A 162 -20.96 -15.32 23.46
N ASN A 163 -20.07 -16.27 23.11
CA ASN A 163 -18.65 -15.99 22.85
C ASN A 163 -18.32 -15.65 21.38
N LEU A 164 -19.24 -15.82 20.43
CA LEU A 164 -19.00 -15.47 19.02
C LEU A 164 -18.94 -13.94 18.81
N ASP A 165 -19.63 -13.17 19.65
CA ASP A 165 -19.59 -11.70 19.67
C ASP A 165 -18.22 -11.13 20.09
N ARG A 166 -17.30 -11.99 20.55
CA ARG A 166 -15.93 -11.59 20.91
C ARG A 166 -14.94 -11.67 19.75
N LEU A 167 -15.32 -12.24 18.60
CA LEU A 167 -14.46 -12.25 17.42
C LEU A 167 -14.37 -10.84 16.82
N PRO A 168 -13.18 -10.38 16.40
CA PRO A 168 -13.04 -9.11 15.71
C PRO A 168 -13.98 -9.05 14.49
N PRO A 169 -14.85 -8.02 14.35
CA PRO A 169 -15.78 -7.94 13.22
C PRO A 169 -15.08 -8.00 11.85
N SER A 170 -13.87 -7.43 11.76
CA SER A 170 -13.02 -7.49 10.57
C SER A 170 -12.72 -8.93 10.11
N TYR A 171 -12.51 -9.85 11.05
CA TYR A 171 -12.27 -11.26 10.76
C TYR A 171 -13.51 -11.92 10.15
N MET A 172 -14.68 -11.71 10.77
CA MET A 172 -15.94 -12.25 10.27
C MET A 172 -16.27 -11.72 8.87
N TYR A 173 -16.09 -10.42 8.63
CA TYR A 173 -16.29 -9.84 7.31
C TYR A 173 -15.34 -10.42 6.26
N SER A 174 -14.07 -10.59 6.58
CA SER A 174 -13.09 -11.17 5.65
C SER A 174 -13.41 -12.62 5.29
N ILE A 175 -13.91 -13.43 6.23
CA ILE A 175 -14.36 -14.81 5.94
C ILE A 175 -15.57 -14.79 5.02
N ILE A 176 -16.63 -14.08 5.38
CA ILE A 176 -17.86 -14.02 4.58
C ILE A 176 -17.56 -13.52 3.18
N PHE A 177 -16.72 -12.49 3.06
CA PHE A 177 -16.31 -11.95 1.78
C PHE A 177 -15.52 -12.96 0.93
N LYS A 178 -14.58 -13.69 1.54
CA LYS A 178 -13.83 -14.75 0.87
C LYS A 178 -14.78 -15.81 0.32
N ASP A 179 -15.71 -16.29 1.14
CA ASP A 179 -16.64 -17.36 0.76
C ASP A 179 -17.54 -16.91 -0.39
N ILE A 180 -18.09 -15.70 -0.32
CA ILE A 180 -18.88 -15.10 -1.41
C ILE A 180 -18.06 -15.04 -2.70
N ILE A 181 -16.83 -14.53 -2.67
CA ILE A 181 -16.00 -14.40 -3.87
C ILE A 181 -15.70 -15.75 -4.52
N LEU A 182 -15.46 -16.77 -3.71
CA LEU A 182 -15.15 -18.12 -4.20
C LEU A 182 -16.37 -18.83 -4.79
N GLU A 183 -17.58 -18.46 -4.36
CA GLU A 183 -18.84 -18.99 -4.90
C GLU A 183 -19.38 -18.22 -6.10
N ILE A 184 -19.01 -16.94 -6.26
CA ILE A 184 -19.41 -16.13 -7.40
C ILE A 184 -18.92 -16.78 -8.70
N ASN A 185 -19.87 -17.15 -9.56
CA ASN A 185 -19.65 -17.63 -10.91
C ASN A 185 -20.00 -16.54 -11.93
N ASP A 186 -19.22 -15.46 -11.91
CA ASP A 186 -19.39 -14.31 -12.80
C ASP A 186 -18.48 -14.38 -14.03
N ASP A 187 -18.85 -13.62 -15.05
CA ASP A 187 -18.02 -13.37 -16.23
C ASP A 187 -16.79 -12.53 -15.85
N ASP A 188 -15.63 -13.19 -15.78
CA ASP A 188 -14.34 -12.56 -15.49
C ASP A 188 -13.99 -11.43 -16.49
N SER A 189 -14.45 -11.51 -17.74
CA SER A 189 -14.22 -10.46 -18.74
C SER A 189 -14.97 -9.18 -18.38
N LYS A 190 -16.24 -9.29 -17.94
CA LYS A 190 -17.01 -8.14 -17.46
C LYS A 190 -16.44 -7.56 -16.17
N SER A 191 -15.95 -8.42 -15.29
CA SER A 191 -15.32 -8.01 -14.03
C SER A 191 -14.03 -7.22 -14.31
N MET A 192 -13.22 -7.69 -15.26
CA MET A 192 -12.03 -6.99 -15.73
C MET A 192 -12.36 -5.61 -16.33
N ASP A 193 -13.34 -5.52 -17.23
CA ASP A 193 -13.73 -4.23 -17.81
C ASP A 193 -14.24 -3.25 -16.73
N THR A 194 -14.92 -3.76 -15.71
CA THR A 194 -15.39 -2.97 -14.58
C THR A 194 -14.22 -2.46 -13.74
N LEU A 195 -13.23 -3.30 -13.46
CA LEU A 195 -12.00 -2.91 -12.76
C LEU A 195 -11.22 -1.88 -13.57
N VAL A 196 -11.04 -2.07 -14.88
CA VAL A 196 -10.35 -1.12 -15.76
C VAL A 196 -11.03 0.25 -15.73
N LYS A 197 -12.37 0.30 -15.85
CA LYS A 197 -13.14 1.56 -15.74
C LYS A 197 -13.01 2.20 -14.36
N PHE A 198 -12.88 1.40 -13.31
CA PHE A 198 -12.63 1.90 -11.96
C PHE A 198 -11.23 2.51 -11.87
N CYS A 199 -10.20 1.82 -12.36
CA CYS A 199 -8.81 2.30 -12.38
C CYS A 199 -8.64 3.58 -13.20
N GLN A 200 -9.32 3.70 -14.34
CA GLN A 200 -9.29 4.90 -15.20
C GLN A 200 -9.84 6.16 -14.52
N LYS A 201 -10.69 5.99 -13.49
CA LYS A 201 -11.20 7.12 -12.68
C LYS A 201 -10.22 7.53 -11.57
N GLN A 202 -9.16 6.75 -11.35
CA GLN A 202 -8.11 7.03 -10.37
C GLN A 202 -6.84 7.53 -11.09
N ASN A 203 -5.82 7.99 -10.35
CA ASN A 203 -4.55 8.47 -10.91
C ASN A 203 -3.60 7.34 -11.37
N ILE A 204 -4.15 6.21 -11.83
CA ILE A 204 -3.34 5.07 -12.26
C ILE A 204 -2.89 5.31 -13.69
N SER A 205 -1.63 4.99 -13.99
CA SER A 205 -1.08 5.14 -15.32
C SER A 205 -1.87 4.35 -16.37
N GLU A 206 -2.31 5.02 -17.43
CA GLU A 206 -2.97 4.37 -18.57
C GLU A 206 -2.13 3.25 -19.17
N THR A 207 -0.80 3.40 -19.17
CA THR A 207 0.11 2.36 -19.67
C THR A 207 0.03 1.09 -18.84
N GLN A 208 -0.02 1.21 -17.51
CA GLN A 208 -0.15 0.06 -16.61
C GLN A 208 -1.54 -0.59 -16.74
N ILE A 209 -2.59 0.22 -16.89
CA ILE A 209 -3.96 -0.29 -17.10
C ILE A 209 -4.05 -1.07 -18.41
N ASN A 210 -3.48 -0.54 -19.49
CA ASN A 210 -3.49 -1.18 -20.80
C ASN A 210 -2.66 -2.47 -20.79
N GLU A 211 -1.48 -2.45 -20.18
CA GLU A 211 -0.66 -3.64 -20.01
C GLU A 211 -1.41 -4.73 -19.23
N PHE A 212 -2.02 -4.37 -18.10
CA PHE A 212 -2.86 -5.30 -17.32
C PHE A 212 -3.99 -5.88 -18.18
N LYS A 213 -4.76 -5.02 -18.87
CA LYS A 213 -5.90 -5.44 -19.68
C LYS A 213 -5.49 -6.38 -20.82
N CYS A 214 -4.42 -6.07 -21.54
CA CYS A 214 -4.02 -6.82 -22.72
C CYS A 214 -3.29 -8.12 -22.38
N GLU A 215 -2.51 -8.13 -21.30
CA GLU A 215 -1.63 -9.25 -20.99
C GLU A 215 -2.14 -10.13 -19.84
N TYR A 216 -3.27 -9.79 -19.19
CA TYR A 216 -3.74 -10.46 -17.97
C TYR A 216 -3.71 -11.98 -18.10
N HIS A 217 -4.39 -12.52 -19.12
CA HIS A 217 -4.55 -13.96 -19.36
C HIS A 217 -3.27 -14.65 -19.87
N SER A 218 -2.27 -13.88 -20.32
CA SER A 218 -0.98 -14.45 -20.76
C SER A 218 -0.03 -14.75 -19.58
N LYS A 219 -0.34 -14.22 -18.39
CA LYS A 219 0.42 -14.40 -17.16
C LYS A 219 -0.49 -14.97 -16.09
N SER A 220 0.11 -15.42 -14.99
CA SER A 220 -0.66 -15.94 -13.86
C SER A 220 -1.08 -14.83 -12.90
N ALA A 221 -2.14 -15.02 -12.13
CA ALA A 221 -2.59 -14.05 -11.11
C ALA A 221 -1.47 -13.74 -10.09
N PHE A 222 -0.70 -14.75 -9.68
CA PHE A 222 0.47 -14.61 -8.83
C PHE A 222 1.56 -13.70 -9.44
N TRP A 223 1.79 -13.79 -10.75
CA TRP A 223 2.74 -12.91 -11.44
C TRP A 223 2.28 -11.46 -11.36
N TRP A 224 0.99 -11.20 -11.58
CA TRP A 224 0.43 -9.85 -11.44
C TRP A 224 0.42 -9.33 -10.00
N TYR A 225 0.21 -10.21 -9.02
CA TYR A 225 0.29 -9.85 -7.60
C TYR A 225 1.71 -9.42 -7.20
N THR A 226 2.74 -10.10 -7.75
CA THR A 226 4.14 -9.82 -7.42
C THR A 226 4.79 -8.75 -8.28
N LYS A 227 4.10 -8.28 -9.33
CA LYS A 227 4.58 -7.23 -10.22
C LYS A 227 4.42 -5.86 -9.57
N GLU A 228 5.45 -5.02 -9.69
CA GLU A 228 5.46 -3.62 -9.25
C GLU A 228 4.57 -2.72 -10.12
N ILE A 229 3.25 -2.92 -10.08
CA ILE A 229 2.24 -2.05 -10.69
C ILE A 229 1.16 -1.69 -9.66
N PHE A 230 0.16 -0.90 -10.07
CA PHE A 230 -0.94 -0.46 -9.22
C PHE A 230 -1.69 -1.59 -8.47
N LEU A 231 -1.70 -2.82 -9.01
CA LEU A 231 -2.56 -3.90 -8.55
C LEU A 231 -2.21 -4.39 -7.14
N TYR A 232 -0.92 -4.52 -6.83
CA TYR A 232 -0.46 -4.94 -5.50
C TYR A 232 -0.88 -3.95 -4.42
N GLY A 233 -0.57 -2.66 -4.62
CA GLY A 233 -0.90 -1.61 -3.66
C GLY A 233 -2.41 -1.43 -3.49
N MET A 234 -3.16 -1.44 -4.59
CA MET A 234 -4.63 -1.34 -4.55
C MET A 234 -5.26 -2.52 -3.81
N LEU A 235 -4.80 -3.74 -4.06
CA LEU A 235 -5.33 -4.93 -3.41
C LEU A 235 -5.04 -4.92 -1.91
N ASN A 236 -3.78 -4.74 -1.51
CA ASN A 236 -3.41 -4.81 -0.10
C ASN A 236 -4.03 -3.66 0.69
N ARG A 237 -4.16 -2.46 0.10
CA ARG A 237 -4.90 -1.35 0.71
C ARG A 237 -6.38 -1.69 0.87
N GLY A 238 -7.04 -2.17 -0.19
CA GLY A 238 -8.46 -2.51 -0.16
C GLY A 238 -8.78 -3.54 0.93
N LEU A 239 -7.97 -4.61 1.02
CA LEU A 239 -8.08 -5.63 2.06
C LEU A 239 -7.75 -5.09 3.46
N ARG A 240 -6.78 -4.18 3.58
CA ARG A 240 -6.42 -3.53 4.85
C ARG A 240 -7.55 -2.68 5.41
N SER A 241 -8.09 -1.79 4.58
CA SER A 241 -9.12 -0.83 4.99
C SER A 241 -10.54 -1.39 4.93
N LEU A 242 -10.70 -2.66 4.50
CA LEU A 242 -11.99 -3.28 4.19
C LEU A 242 -12.82 -2.41 3.24
N ASP A 243 -12.19 -1.80 2.23
CA ASP A 243 -12.90 -1.01 1.21
C ASP A 243 -13.67 -1.94 0.28
N MET A 244 -14.93 -2.20 0.64
CA MET A 244 -15.81 -3.11 -0.07
C MET A 244 -15.98 -2.76 -1.55
N GLU A 245 -15.94 -1.49 -1.94
CA GLU A 245 -16.03 -1.13 -3.36
C GLU A 245 -14.81 -1.61 -4.12
N THR A 246 -13.61 -1.27 -3.62
CA THR A 246 -12.33 -1.70 -4.20
C THR A 246 -12.20 -3.22 -4.19
N MET A 247 -12.51 -3.86 -3.05
CA MET A 247 -12.45 -5.30 -2.88
C MET A 247 -13.40 -6.03 -3.85
N CYS A 248 -14.64 -5.56 -4.02
CA CYS A 248 -15.58 -6.12 -5.00
C CYS A 248 -15.09 -5.93 -6.45
N LYS A 249 -14.49 -4.78 -6.80
CA LYS A 249 -13.91 -4.58 -8.14
C LYS A 249 -12.72 -5.52 -8.40
N LEU A 250 -11.96 -5.82 -7.37
CA LEU A 250 -10.85 -6.78 -7.41
C LEU A 250 -11.30 -8.23 -7.22
N GLY A 251 -12.60 -8.51 -7.04
CA GLY A 251 -13.07 -9.80 -6.58
C GLY A 251 -12.66 -10.98 -7.47
N PHE A 252 -12.74 -10.82 -8.79
CA PHE A 252 -12.28 -11.84 -9.73
C PHE A 252 -10.77 -12.09 -9.63
N PHE A 253 -9.97 -11.04 -9.41
CA PHE A 253 -8.53 -11.15 -9.24
C PHE A 253 -8.17 -11.84 -7.91
N ILE A 254 -8.88 -11.50 -6.83
CA ILE A 254 -8.74 -12.15 -5.51
C ILE A 254 -9.06 -13.65 -5.62
N ARG A 255 -10.16 -14.01 -6.29
CA ARG A 255 -10.52 -15.41 -6.58
C ARG A 255 -9.42 -16.11 -7.37
N SER A 256 -8.97 -15.51 -8.47
CA SER A 256 -7.95 -16.09 -9.34
C SER A 256 -6.62 -16.32 -8.60
N LEU A 257 -6.19 -15.33 -7.80
CA LEU A 257 -5.00 -15.43 -6.96
C LEU A 257 -5.14 -16.52 -5.90
N HIS A 258 -6.27 -16.59 -5.20
CA HIS A 258 -6.55 -17.63 -4.20
C HIS A 258 -6.50 -19.04 -4.81
N LEU A 259 -7.20 -19.25 -5.92
CA LEU A 259 -7.22 -20.55 -6.61
C LEU A 259 -5.83 -20.95 -7.11
N GLN A 260 -5.06 -19.99 -7.65
CA GLN A 260 -3.70 -20.27 -8.08
C GLN A 260 -2.79 -20.64 -6.90
N LEU A 261 -2.89 -19.94 -5.77
CA LEU A 261 -2.11 -20.28 -4.57
C LEU A 261 -2.48 -21.67 -4.02
N LYS A 262 -3.76 -22.04 -4.07
CA LYS A 262 -4.22 -23.38 -3.70
C LYS A 262 -3.63 -24.46 -4.62
N GLN A 263 -3.60 -24.22 -5.93
CA GLN A 263 -2.98 -25.13 -6.89
C GLN A 263 -1.48 -25.26 -6.63
N LEU A 264 -0.75 -24.15 -6.50
CA LEU A 264 0.68 -24.15 -6.21
C LEU A 264 0.99 -24.87 -4.89
N HIS A 265 0.13 -24.71 -3.87
CA HIS A 265 0.27 -25.46 -2.64
C HIS A 265 0.12 -26.97 -2.86
N GLN A 266 -0.89 -27.42 -3.63
CA GLN A 266 -1.06 -28.83 -3.94
C GLN A 266 0.17 -29.41 -4.65
N GLU A 267 0.69 -28.70 -5.66
CA GLU A 267 1.92 -29.07 -6.38
C GLU A 267 3.15 -29.15 -5.45
N GLN A 268 3.28 -28.17 -4.55
CA GLN A 268 4.42 -28.06 -3.64
C GLN A 268 4.32 -29.02 -2.45
N SER A 269 3.12 -29.34 -1.96
CA SER A 269 2.89 -30.25 -0.83
C SER A 269 3.45 -31.65 -1.09
N ALA A 270 3.44 -32.09 -2.36
CA ALA A 270 4.08 -33.33 -2.78
C ALA A 270 5.61 -33.31 -2.54
N SER A 271 6.23 -32.13 -2.59
CA SER A 271 7.67 -31.90 -2.41
C SER A 271 8.03 -31.47 -0.98
N PHE A 272 7.13 -30.81 -0.25
CA PHE A 272 7.34 -30.35 1.13
C PHE A 272 6.46 -31.15 2.09
N GLN A 273 6.86 -32.39 2.36
CA GLN A 273 6.19 -33.27 3.33
C GLN A 273 6.45 -32.88 4.80
N THR A 274 7.28 -31.86 5.04
CA THR A 274 7.72 -31.46 6.38
C THR A 274 7.48 -29.97 6.60
N ALA A 275 7.16 -29.63 7.85
CA ALA A 275 7.07 -28.24 8.28
C ALA A 275 8.41 -27.53 8.04
N PHE A 276 8.34 -26.30 7.53
CA PHE A 276 9.52 -25.47 7.31
C PHE A 276 9.30 -24.07 7.87
N THR A 277 10.38 -23.41 8.26
CA THR A 277 10.35 -22.06 8.81
C THR A 277 10.54 -21.03 7.71
N VAL A 278 9.79 -19.95 7.82
CA VAL A 278 9.82 -18.77 6.96
C VAL A 278 9.83 -17.52 7.83
N TYR A 279 10.29 -16.43 7.26
CA TYR A 279 10.55 -15.17 7.95
C TYR A 279 9.87 -14.02 7.21
N ARG A 280 9.34 -13.08 7.98
CA ARG A 280 8.74 -11.83 7.50
C ARG A 280 9.02 -10.74 8.53
N GLY A 281 9.53 -9.59 8.10
CA GLY A 281 9.57 -8.41 8.95
C GLY A 281 8.19 -7.77 9.05
N GLN A 282 7.73 -7.38 10.22
CA GLN A 282 6.42 -6.74 10.35
C GLN A 282 6.53 -5.57 11.32
N GLY A 283 6.36 -4.35 10.80
CA GLY A 283 6.11 -3.18 11.62
C GLY A 283 4.80 -3.34 12.39
N LEU A 284 4.84 -2.92 13.66
CA LEU A 284 3.70 -2.98 14.58
C LEU A 284 3.59 -1.67 15.33
N SER A 285 2.35 -1.21 15.52
CA SER A 285 2.10 -0.14 16.47
C SER A 285 2.37 -0.63 17.90
N GLN A 286 2.69 0.28 18.82
CA GLN A 286 2.88 -0.11 20.23
C GLN A 286 1.64 -0.81 20.83
N PRO A 287 0.40 -0.36 20.57
CA PRO A 287 -0.80 -1.10 20.96
C PRO A 287 -0.89 -2.51 20.37
N ASP A 288 -0.62 -2.68 19.07
CA ASP A 288 -0.70 -4.00 18.42
C ASP A 288 0.40 -4.94 18.93
N PHE A 289 1.59 -4.40 19.24
CA PHE A 289 2.65 -5.18 19.87
C PHE A 289 2.25 -5.67 21.27
N GLN A 290 1.58 -4.82 22.06
CA GLN A 290 1.05 -5.22 23.36
C GLN A 290 -0.05 -6.27 23.21
N ASN A 291 -0.98 -6.10 22.27
CA ASN A 291 -2.02 -7.08 21.96
C ASN A 291 -1.44 -8.44 21.53
N LEU A 292 -0.38 -8.43 20.70
CA LEU A 292 0.36 -9.63 20.30
C LEU A 292 0.96 -10.35 21.52
N PHE A 293 1.55 -9.59 22.45
CA PHE A 293 2.13 -10.13 23.68
C PHE A 293 1.06 -10.73 24.59
N ASP A 294 -0.04 -10.01 24.81
CA ASP A 294 -1.13 -10.43 25.69
C ASP A 294 -1.93 -11.61 25.13
N SER A 295 -1.94 -11.76 23.80
CA SER A 295 -2.62 -12.87 23.09
C SER A 295 -1.73 -14.10 22.90
N LYS A 296 -0.59 -14.19 23.61
CA LYS A 296 0.34 -15.32 23.49
C LYS A 296 -0.36 -16.66 23.73
N GLY A 297 -0.20 -17.57 22.76
CA GLY A 297 -0.85 -18.88 22.76
C GLY A 297 -2.30 -18.86 22.26
N GLY A 298 -2.81 -17.71 21.82
CA GLY A 298 -4.06 -17.57 21.08
C GLY A 298 -3.87 -17.66 19.56
N LEU A 299 -4.79 -17.05 18.80
CA LEU A 299 -4.76 -17.01 17.34
C LEU A 299 -4.45 -15.61 16.81
N LEU A 300 -3.83 -15.58 15.63
CA LEU A 300 -3.54 -14.38 14.86
C LEU A 300 -4.19 -14.53 13.48
N SER A 301 -4.92 -13.51 13.05
CA SER A 301 -5.53 -13.47 11.72
C SER A 301 -5.04 -12.27 10.93
N PHE A 302 -4.88 -12.47 9.63
CA PHE A 302 -4.51 -11.46 8.66
C PHE A 302 -5.56 -11.40 7.56
N ASN A 303 -5.95 -10.18 7.17
CA ASN A 303 -6.91 -9.98 6.08
C ASN A 303 -6.24 -9.91 4.70
N ASN A 304 -4.92 -10.03 4.65
CA ASN A 304 -4.09 -9.90 3.45
C ASN A 304 -3.36 -11.20 3.11
N PHE A 305 -2.90 -11.32 1.87
CA PHE A 305 -1.93 -12.32 1.46
C PHE A 305 -0.56 -12.02 2.09
N LEU A 306 0.16 -13.05 2.53
CA LEU A 306 1.45 -12.90 3.18
C LEU A 306 2.60 -13.28 2.25
N SER A 307 3.59 -12.39 2.16
CA SER A 307 4.87 -12.63 1.51
C SER A 307 5.95 -12.86 2.56
N THR A 308 6.77 -13.88 2.37
CA THR A 308 7.81 -14.29 3.33
C THR A 308 9.08 -14.76 2.62
N SER A 309 10.14 -14.96 3.38
CA SER A 309 11.43 -15.45 2.90
C SER A 309 11.84 -16.71 3.65
N LYS A 310 12.57 -17.61 2.99
CA LYS A 310 13.23 -18.74 3.68
C LYS A 310 14.47 -18.33 4.47
N THR A 311 14.94 -17.10 4.28
CA THR A 311 16.14 -16.57 4.91
C THR A 311 15.81 -15.35 5.77
N PRO A 312 16.31 -15.29 7.02
CA PRO A 312 15.94 -14.24 7.98
C PRO A 312 16.51 -12.85 7.65
N PHE A 313 17.56 -12.77 6.81
CA PHE A 313 18.25 -11.51 6.49
C PHE A 313 17.87 -10.92 5.13
N THR A 314 16.96 -11.55 4.39
CA THR A 314 16.45 -10.92 3.17
C THR A 314 15.24 -10.10 3.54
N TYR A 315 15.41 -8.78 3.49
CA TYR A 315 14.29 -7.84 3.45
C TYR A 315 13.38 -8.08 2.23
N PHE A 316 13.82 -8.91 1.26
CA PHE A 316 13.12 -9.13 0.01
C PHE A 316 13.39 -10.53 -0.54
N VAL A 317 12.42 -11.43 -0.40
CA VAL A 317 12.14 -12.50 -1.38
C VAL A 317 10.62 -12.67 -1.43
N SER A 318 10.05 -12.60 -2.62
CA SER A 318 8.71 -13.14 -2.88
C SER A 318 8.79 -14.66 -2.73
N LEU A 319 8.39 -15.17 -1.58
CA LEU A 319 8.08 -16.59 -1.39
C LEU A 319 6.84 -16.72 -0.50
N SER A 320 5.83 -17.32 -1.11
CA SER A 320 4.45 -17.43 -0.67
C SER A 320 4.30 -17.95 0.76
N VAL A 321 3.45 -17.29 1.57
CA VAL A 321 2.81 -17.92 2.74
C VAL A 321 1.31 -17.68 2.75
N TYR A 322 0.64 -18.82 2.87
CA TYR A 322 -0.68 -19.08 3.41
C TYR A 322 -1.48 -17.91 4.01
N MET A 323 -2.73 -17.79 3.54
CA MET A 323 -3.86 -17.64 4.46
C MET A 323 -4.04 -18.98 5.19
N ASN A 324 -3.60 -19.07 6.45
CA ASN A 324 -4.27 -19.96 7.38
C ASN A 324 -5.41 -19.17 8.00
N ILE A 325 -6.63 -19.53 7.63
CA ILE A 325 -7.78 -19.42 8.51
C ILE A 325 -8.32 -20.83 8.68
#